data_AF-A0A352XB87-F1
#
_entry.id   AF-A0A352XB87-F1
#
_cell.length_a   1.000
_cell.length_b   1.000
_cell.length_c   1.000
_cell.angle_alpha   90.00
_cell.angle_beta   90.00
_cell.angle_gamma   90.00
#
_symmetry.space_group_name_H-M   'P 1'
#
loop_
_entity.id
_entity.type
_entity.pdbx_description
1 polymer ?
#
loop_
_entity_poly.entity_id
_entity_poly.type
_entity_poly.pdbx_seq_one_letter_code
_entity_poly.pdbx_strand_id
1 'polypeptide(L)'
;MADSLENEFLDLVRKRRKNKRTLILKRIGAIVLIAIGSSVLGYWLFHRNVTFNIGNFVVSPMLIGLVAIFFIMGLLVYAAKNLTFNKTHHKLSDKPTKRTLIKRKYLLGYSLLILAIIIQVNPWIINNHLNGLIPRLIYNPQPPTSNSPWPWPNQKMIHPVVAGMTEDIEKSIKSVAEYIDKKEPNPYLKIKALHDYVISRVTYDLDVLKTGRRPRQDAQTVFLTHKGVCEGYANLFKALGQAIGIDVVYILGKIRQDLAPVDVIPENIRLLKSNYDWTNHAWNAVKVEGNWQLVDTTWDDTNSGNSAESYHGNYLMLPPKAMIMSHLPQQEDWQLLHKVETDTSFEKQPILAPQFFAENLTIVSPTEYQTTIEKTAIIDIILPPNYPKKIVAMFSRIKEKETEFPLWKLPKQEEKPKLEQCHSQDNRAKTMKIYCNFSQPGIYQVNLFSMEYKNNSPSQGTNPLGKLKFQVISYPLKQSKINLNSGG
;
A
#
# COMPACT_ATOMS: atom_id res chain seq x y z
N MET A 1 -43.52 -20.43 -66.57
CA MET A 1 -43.88 -19.01 -66.31
C MET A 1 -43.88 -18.67 -64.82
N ALA A 2 -44.36 -19.56 -63.93
CA ALA A 2 -44.33 -19.33 -62.47
C ALA A 2 -42.90 -19.24 -61.87
N ASP A 3 -41.99 -20.12 -62.31
CA ASP A 3 -40.62 -20.17 -61.77
C ASP A 3 -39.76 -18.93 -62.10
N SER A 4 -40.04 -18.19 -63.19
CA SER A 4 -39.28 -16.98 -63.51
C SER A 4 -39.72 -15.79 -62.64
N LEU A 5 -41.01 -15.69 -62.35
CA LEU A 5 -41.58 -14.66 -61.48
C LEU A 5 -41.14 -14.85 -60.02
N GLU A 6 -41.07 -16.09 -59.53
CA GLU A 6 -40.59 -16.38 -58.18
C GLU A 6 -39.09 -16.05 -58.03
N ASN A 7 -38.27 -16.40 -59.02
CA ASN A 7 -36.84 -16.08 -59.00
C ASN A 7 -36.57 -14.57 -59.09
N GLU A 8 -37.33 -13.84 -59.91
CA GLU A 8 -37.23 -12.38 -60.02
C GLU A 8 -37.65 -11.68 -58.72
N PHE A 9 -38.72 -12.17 -58.08
CA PHE A 9 -39.16 -11.69 -56.77
C PHE A 9 -38.11 -11.95 -55.68
N LEU A 10 -37.52 -13.16 -55.64
CA LEU A 10 -36.48 -13.50 -54.68
C LEU A 10 -35.22 -12.67 -54.88
N ASP A 11 -34.83 -12.36 -56.12
CA ASP A 11 -33.68 -11.51 -56.40
C ASP A 11 -33.93 -10.05 -55.98
N LEU A 12 -35.12 -9.51 -56.24
CA LEU A 12 -35.53 -8.19 -55.74
C LEU A 12 -35.52 -8.12 -54.21
N VAL A 13 -35.97 -9.18 -53.52
CA VAL A 13 -35.90 -9.28 -52.06
C VAL A 13 -34.45 -9.33 -51.57
N ARG A 14 -33.56 -10.07 -52.24
CA ARG A 14 -32.12 -10.10 -51.90
C ARG A 14 -31.47 -8.73 -52.11
N LYS A 15 -31.76 -8.06 -53.22
CA LYS A 15 -31.24 -6.72 -53.56
C LYS A 15 -31.70 -5.67 -52.55
N ARG A 16 -32.98 -5.68 -52.17
CA ARG A 16 -33.51 -4.82 -51.08
C ARG A 16 -32.84 -5.10 -49.73
N ARG A 17 -32.61 -6.37 -49.37
CA ARG A 17 -31.92 -6.75 -48.12
C ARG A 17 -30.45 -6.31 -48.13
N LYS A 18 -29.75 -6.43 -49.25
CA LYS A 18 -28.35 -6.00 -49.41
C LYS A 18 -28.23 -4.48 -49.27
N ASN A 19 -29.11 -3.72 -49.93
CA ASN A 19 -29.17 -2.25 -49.83
C ASN A 19 -29.51 -1.77 -48.40
N LYS A 20 -30.42 -2.46 -47.70
CA LYS A 20 -30.75 -2.13 -46.31
C LYS A 20 -29.58 -2.41 -45.35
N ARG A 21 -28.84 -3.51 -45.55
CA ARG A 21 -27.62 -3.82 -44.75
C ARG A 21 -26.50 -2.80 -44.99
N THR A 22 -26.26 -2.42 -46.24
CA THR A 22 -25.25 -1.39 -46.56
C THR A 22 -25.61 -0.03 -45.99
N LEU A 23 -26.89 0.36 -46.00
CA LEU A 23 -27.34 1.61 -45.38
C LEU A 23 -27.14 1.62 -43.85
N ILE A 24 -27.43 0.50 -43.18
CA ILE A 24 -27.21 0.36 -41.72
C ILE A 24 -25.71 0.40 -41.40
N LEU A 25 -24.88 -0.31 -42.16
CA LEU A 25 -23.42 -0.29 -41.98
C LEU A 25 -22.83 1.10 -42.21
N LYS A 26 -23.31 1.84 -43.21
CA LYS A 26 -22.90 3.24 -43.44
C LYS A 26 -23.28 4.15 -42.28
N ARG A 27 -24.48 3.98 -41.69
CA ARG A 27 -24.92 4.78 -40.53
C ARG A 27 -24.11 4.46 -39.27
N ILE A 28 -23.83 3.17 -39.00
CA ILE A 28 -22.98 2.77 -37.88
C ILE A 28 -21.55 3.29 -38.08
N GLY A 29 -20.99 3.15 -39.29
CA GLY A 29 -19.66 3.67 -39.63
C GLY A 29 -19.55 5.18 -39.43
N ALA A 30 -20.57 5.96 -39.83
CA ALA A 30 -20.61 7.39 -39.59
C ALA A 30 -20.63 7.74 -38.09
N ILE A 31 -21.43 7.03 -37.29
CA ILE A 31 -21.49 7.24 -35.82
C ILE A 31 -20.14 6.93 -35.16
N VAL A 32 -19.48 5.85 -35.57
CA VAL A 32 -18.15 5.47 -35.06
C VAL A 32 -17.10 6.52 -35.43
N LEU A 33 -17.12 7.04 -36.66
CA LEU A 33 -16.21 8.11 -37.08
C LEU A 33 -16.42 9.40 -36.28
N ILE A 34 -17.67 9.77 -35.99
CA ILE A 34 -17.98 10.92 -35.13
C ILE A 34 -17.47 10.70 -33.71
N ALA A 35 -17.63 9.49 -33.15
CA ALA A 35 -17.12 9.15 -31.82
C ALA A 35 -15.60 9.28 -31.75
N ILE A 36 -14.88 8.70 -32.72
CA ILE A 36 -13.42 8.78 -32.82
C ILE A 36 -12.97 10.25 -32.96
N GLY A 37 -13.61 11.02 -33.84
CA GLY A 37 -13.31 12.45 -34.01
C GLY A 37 -13.52 13.26 -32.73
N SER A 38 -14.60 12.99 -31.99
CA SER A 38 -14.89 13.66 -30.72
C SER A 38 -13.86 13.31 -29.63
N SER A 39 -13.40 12.06 -29.57
CA SER A 39 -12.34 11.66 -28.62
C SER A 39 -10.99 12.27 -28.96
N VAL A 40 -10.62 12.33 -30.24
CA VAL A 40 -9.38 12.98 -30.70
C VAL A 40 -9.41 14.48 -30.40
N LEU A 41 -10.54 15.14 -30.65
CA LEU A 41 -10.71 16.57 -30.35
C LEU A 41 -10.64 16.84 -28.84
N GLY A 42 -11.27 15.99 -28.01
CA GLY A 42 -11.19 16.11 -26.55
C GLY A 42 -9.76 15.94 -26.02
N TYR A 43 -9.00 14.99 -26.57
CA TYR A 43 -7.58 14.80 -26.24
C TYR A 43 -6.73 16.02 -26.63
N TRP A 44 -6.96 16.58 -27.81
CA TRP A 44 -6.27 17.76 -28.30
C TRP A 44 -6.57 19.01 -27.45
N LEU A 45 -7.82 19.23 -27.05
CA LEU A 45 -8.22 20.34 -26.17
C LEU A 45 -7.62 20.21 -24.76
N PHE A 46 -7.55 18.99 -24.22
CA PHE A 46 -6.94 18.72 -22.92
C PHE A 46 -5.44 19.04 -22.90
N HIS A 47 -4.68 18.64 -23.92
CA HIS A 47 -3.24 18.94 -24.01
C HIS A 47 -2.92 20.43 -24.15
N ARG A 48 -3.91 21.25 -24.55
CA ARG A 48 -3.77 22.71 -24.63
C ARG A 48 -4.34 23.45 -23.42
N ASN A 49 -4.70 22.74 -22.33
CA ASN A 49 -5.30 23.32 -21.12
C ASN A 49 -6.53 24.22 -21.42
N VAL A 50 -7.30 23.89 -22.45
CA VAL A 50 -8.49 24.65 -22.80
C VAL A 50 -9.61 24.26 -21.84
N THR A 51 -10.06 25.18 -20.98
CA THR A 51 -11.20 24.98 -20.08
C THR A 51 -12.44 25.67 -20.60
N PHE A 52 -13.61 25.05 -20.44
CA PHE A 52 -14.89 25.64 -20.81
C PHE A 52 -15.62 26.07 -19.54
N ASN A 53 -15.85 27.38 -19.40
CA ASN A 53 -16.69 27.92 -18.33
C ASN A 53 -18.13 27.99 -18.82
N ILE A 54 -19.01 27.22 -18.17
CA ILE A 54 -20.46 27.29 -18.39
C ILE A 54 -21.07 27.79 -17.08
N GLY A 55 -21.40 29.08 -17.02
CA GLY A 55 -21.81 29.74 -15.78
C GLY A 55 -20.69 29.69 -14.73
N ASN A 56 -21.00 29.19 -13.53
CA ASN A 56 -20.05 29.04 -12.42
C ASN A 56 -19.27 27.72 -12.43
N PHE A 57 -19.47 26.87 -13.45
CA PHE A 57 -18.84 25.55 -13.52
C PHE A 57 -17.71 25.55 -14.54
N VAL A 58 -16.52 25.16 -14.08
CA VAL A 58 -15.38 24.83 -14.94
C VAL A 58 -15.57 23.38 -15.39
N VAL A 59 -15.96 23.18 -16.65
CA VAL A 59 -16.18 21.82 -17.18
C VAL A 59 -14.89 21.35 -17.84
N SER A 60 -14.31 20.27 -17.29
CA SER A 60 -13.14 19.62 -17.90
C SER A 60 -13.50 19.07 -19.29
N PRO A 61 -12.67 19.29 -20.33
CA PRO A 61 -12.86 18.70 -21.66
C PRO A 61 -13.00 17.17 -21.64
N MET A 62 -12.42 16.49 -20.64
CA MET A 62 -12.57 15.04 -20.45
C MET A 62 -14.00 14.63 -20.05
N LEU A 63 -14.68 15.45 -19.24
CA LEU A 63 -16.06 15.17 -18.82
C LEU A 63 -17.02 15.27 -20.01
N ILE A 64 -16.78 16.23 -20.90
CA ILE A 64 -17.53 16.39 -22.16
C ILE A 64 -17.32 15.16 -23.05
N GLY A 65 -16.09 14.65 -23.15
CA GLY A 65 -15.77 13.43 -23.90
C GLY A 65 -16.48 12.18 -23.35
N LEU A 66 -16.50 11.99 -22.03
CA LEU A 66 -17.20 10.87 -21.39
C LEU A 66 -18.72 10.95 -21.59
N VAL A 67 -19.32 12.13 -21.39
CA VAL A 67 -20.76 12.35 -21.61
C VAL A 67 -21.12 12.12 -23.07
N ALA A 68 -20.29 12.56 -24.03
CA ALA A 68 -20.49 12.29 -25.45
C ALA A 68 -20.45 10.78 -25.76
N ILE A 69 -19.53 10.02 -25.16
CA ILE A 69 -19.45 8.56 -25.32
C ILE A 69 -20.71 7.88 -24.77
N PHE A 70 -21.16 8.24 -23.56
CA PHE A 70 -22.40 7.69 -22.99
C PHE A 70 -23.63 8.06 -23.82
N PHE A 71 -23.69 9.27 -24.37
CA PHE A 71 -24.76 9.72 -25.25
C PHE A 71 -24.77 8.96 -26.58
N ILE A 72 -23.60 8.73 -27.18
CA ILE A 72 -23.45 7.93 -28.41
C ILE A 72 -23.83 6.47 -28.14
N MET A 73 -23.43 5.91 -27.00
CA MET A 73 -23.82 4.56 -26.60
C MET A 73 -25.35 4.46 -26.40
N GLY A 74 -25.97 5.47 -25.79
CA GLY A 74 -27.42 5.60 -25.67
C GLY A 74 -28.13 5.71 -27.03
N LEU A 75 -27.60 6.50 -27.96
CA LEU A 75 -28.11 6.62 -29.33
C LEU A 75 -27.98 5.33 -30.13
N LEU A 76 -26.89 4.58 -29.96
CA LEU A 76 -26.72 3.27 -30.59
C LEU A 76 -27.72 2.25 -30.04
N VAL A 77 -27.96 2.26 -28.73
CA VAL A 77 -29.01 1.42 -28.09
C VAL A 77 -30.41 1.84 -28.56
N TYR A 78 -30.68 3.14 -28.66
CA TYR A 78 -31.95 3.68 -29.16
C TYR A 78 -32.17 3.33 -30.63
N ALA A 79 -31.18 3.53 -31.50
CA ALA A 79 -31.25 3.15 -32.91
C ALA A 79 -31.44 1.64 -33.09
N ALA A 80 -30.81 0.83 -32.25
CA ALA A 80 -31.02 -0.63 -32.23
C ALA A 80 -32.45 -1.01 -31.80
N LYS A 81 -33.06 -0.28 -30.86
CA LYS A 81 -34.46 -0.46 -30.42
C LYS A 81 -35.48 0.05 -31.45
N ASN A 82 -35.22 1.19 -32.12
CA ASN A 82 -36.16 1.78 -33.08
C ASN A 82 -36.01 1.26 -34.53
N LEU A 83 -35.04 0.40 -34.80
CA LEU A 83 -34.98 -0.38 -36.04
C LEU A 83 -36.10 -1.45 -36.14
N THR A 84 -36.85 -1.67 -35.05
CA THR A 84 -38.09 -2.45 -35.03
C THR A 84 -39.31 -1.54 -34.96
N PHE A 85 -39.73 -0.92 -36.06
CA PHE A 85 -41.15 -0.74 -36.40
C PHE A 85 -41.31 -0.08 -37.79
N ASN A 86 -41.87 -0.82 -38.74
CA ASN A 86 -42.92 -0.29 -39.62
C ASN A 86 -43.72 -1.51 -40.13
N LYS A 87 -44.74 -1.89 -39.36
CA LYS A 87 -45.77 -2.85 -39.80
C LYS A 87 -46.88 -2.03 -40.44
N THR A 88 -46.82 -1.82 -41.75
CA THR A 88 -48.04 -1.53 -42.52
C THR A 88 -48.75 -2.86 -42.78
N HIS A 89 -50.02 -2.89 -42.42
CA HIS A 89 -50.90 -4.04 -42.44
C HIS A 89 -51.05 -4.65 -43.84
N HIS A 90 -50.80 -5.94 -43.97
CA HIS A 90 -51.65 -6.85 -44.74
C HIS A 90 -51.59 -8.25 -44.09
N LYS A 91 -52.75 -8.73 -43.67
CA LYS A 91 -53.00 -10.08 -43.17
C LYS A 91 -52.93 -11.05 -44.36
N LEU A 92 -51.99 -11.98 -44.33
CA LEU A 92 -52.20 -13.35 -44.83
C LEU A 92 -51.14 -14.29 -44.23
N SER A 93 -51.61 -15.50 -43.94
CA SER A 93 -51.01 -16.62 -43.21
C SER A 93 -49.52 -16.86 -43.47
N ASP A 94 -48.72 -16.99 -42.40
CA ASP A 94 -47.90 -18.19 -42.12
C ASP A 94 -46.81 -17.97 -41.03
N LYS A 95 -46.60 -19.05 -40.27
CA LYS A 95 -45.64 -19.37 -39.19
C LYS A 95 -44.59 -18.32 -38.75
N PRO A 96 -44.30 -18.21 -37.43
CA PRO A 96 -43.35 -17.24 -36.90
C PRO A 96 -41.93 -17.57 -37.34
N THR A 97 -41.41 -16.89 -38.36
CA THR A 97 -40.01 -16.97 -38.75
C THR A 97 -39.16 -16.17 -37.76
N LYS A 98 -38.29 -16.87 -37.03
CA LYS A 98 -37.19 -16.35 -36.22
C LYS A 98 -36.46 -15.19 -36.93
N ARG A 99 -36.78 -13.94 -36.62
CA ARG A 99 -36.05 -12.76 -37.09
C ARG A 99 -35.33 -12.05 -35.94
N THR A 100 -34.02 -12.27 -35.93
CA THR A 100 -32.95 -11.37 -35.47
C THR A 100 -33.13 -10.69 -34.11
N LEU A 101 -33.04 -11.51 -33.05
CA LEU A 101 -32.54 -11.04 -31.76
C LEU A 101 -31.00 -10.98 -31.88
N ILE A 102 -30.39 -9.80 -31.79
CA ILE A 102 -28.94 -9.71 -31.62
C ILE A 102 -28.63 -10.42 -30.30
N LYS A 103 -28.00 -11.61 -30.38
CA LYS A 103 -27.76 -12.44 -29.19
C LYS A 103 -26.91 -11.62 -28.21
N ARG A 104 -27.34 -11.56 -26.94
CA ARG A 104 -26.69 -10.84 -25.81
C ARG A 104 -25.16 -10.96 -25.78
N LYS A 105 -24.62 -12.10 -26.23
CA LYS A 105 -23.18 -12.36 -26.37
C LYS A 105 -22.43 -11.43 -27.34
N TYR A 106 -23.07 -10.94 -28.40
CA TYR A 106 -22.45 -9.98 -29.32
C TYR A 106 -22.39 -8.57 -28.73
N LEU A 107 -23.40 -8.17 -27.93
CA LEU A 107 -23.37 -6.90 -27.20
C LEU A 107 -22.25 -6.86 -26.16
N LEU A 108 -22.05 -7.97 -25.43
CA LEU A 108 -20.92 -8.11 -24.52
C LEU A 108 -19.59 -8.03 -25.28
N GLY A 109 -19.47 -8.75 -26.40
CA GLY A 109 -18.26 -8.71 -27.24
C GLY A 109 -17.93 -7.33 -27.79
N TYR A 110 -18.92 -6.58 -28.29
CA TYR A 110 -18.70 -5.21 -28.78
C TYR A 110 -18.40 -4.22 -27.64
N SER A 111 -19.03 -4.39 -26.47
CA SER A 111 -18.73 -3.56 -25.30
C SER A 111 -17.30 -3.78 -24.80
N LEU A 112 -16.85 -5.05 -24.77
CA LEU A 112 -15.47 -5.41 -24.42
C LEU A 112 -14.46 -4.94 -25.47
N LEU A 113 -14.81 -4.98 -26.76
CA LEU A 113 -13.95 -4.47 -27.83
C LEU A 113 -13.80 -2.94 -27.76
N ILE A 114 -14.90 -2.21 -27.50
CA ILE A 114 -14.87 -0.75 -27.31
C ILE A 114 -14.06 -0.40 -26.07
N LEU A 115 -14.23 -1.14 -24.97
CA LEU A 115 -13.42 -0.98 -23.77
C LEU A 115 -11.93 -1.24 -24.06
N ALA A 116 -11.59 -2.29 -24.81
CA ALA A 116 -10.23 -2.59 -25.22
C ALA A 116 -9.61 -1.48 -26.09
N ILE A 117 -10.39 -0.88 -27.00
CA ILE A 117 -9.92 0.24 -27.82
C ILE A 117 -9.71 1.49 -26.96
N ILE A 118 -10.60 1.79 -26.00
CA ILE A 118 -10.43 2.90 -25.05
C ILE A 118 -9.17 2.70 -24.20
N ILE A 119 -8.93 1.47 -23.73
CA ILE A 119 -7.73 1.03 -23.00
C ILE A 119 -6.47 1.30 -23.83
N GLN A 120 -6.49 0.99 -25.12
CA GLN A 120 -5.32 1.09 -26.00
C GLN A 120 -5.03 2.53 -26.46
N VAL A 121 -6.05 3.40 -26.52
CA VAL A 121 -5.92 4.78 -26.99
C VAL A 121 -5.58 5.75 -25.86
N ASN A 122 -5.84 5.42 -24.59
CA ASN A 122 -5.49 6.29 -23.45
C ASN A 122 -4.89 5.52 -22.25
N PRO A 123 -3.61 5.14 -22.32
CA PRO A 123 -2.92 4.37 -21.27
C PRO A 123 -2.88 5.07 -19.90
N TRP A 124 -2.99 6.40 -19.89
CA TRP A 124 -2.94 7.22 -18.67
C TRP A 124 -4.14 6.98 -17.74
N ILE A 125 -5.34 6.73 -18.29
CA ILE A 125 -6.54 6.39 -17.50
C ILE A 125 -6.35 5.07 -16.73
N ILE A 126 -5.62 4.11 -17.30
CA ILE A 126 -5.36 2.83 -16.65
C ILE A 126 -4.41 3.00 -15.48
N ASN A 127 -3.28 3.70 -15.74
CA ASN A 127 -2.20 3.78 -14.78
C ASN A 127 -2.57 4.51 -13.49
N ASN A 128 -3.45 5.53 -13.56
CA ASN A 128 -3.81 6.34 -12.39
C ASN A 128 -5.21 6.08 -11.82
N HIS A 129 -6.16 5.54 -12.60
CA HIS A 129 -7.55 5.38 -12.13
C HIS A 129 -8.06 3.93 -12.12
N LEU A 130 -7.63 3.06 -13.04
CA LEU A 130 -8.10 1.66 -13.08
C LEU A 130 -7.22 0.67 -12.29
N ASN A 131 -5.93 0.98 -12.09
CA ASN A 131 -5.01 0.13 -11.33
C ASN A 131 -5.45 -0.12 -9.88
N GLY A 132 -6.24 0.78 -9.29
CA GLY A 132 -6.87 0.57 -7.97
C GLY A 132 -8.26 -0.07 -8.04
N LEU A 133 -8.98 0.08 -9.17
CA LEU A 133 -10.34 -0.45 -9.34
C LEU A 133 -10.34 -1.97 -9.49
N ILE A 134 -9.43 -2.54 -10.28
CA ILE A 134 -9.41 -3.99 -10.52
C ILE A 134 -9.10 -4.77 -9.23
N PRO A 135 -8.06 -4.44 -8.43
CA PRO A 135 -7.82 -5.09 -7.15
C PRO A 135 -8.98 -4.91 -6.16
N ARG A 136 -9.59 -3.71 -6.09
CA ARG A 136 -10.79 -3.47 -5.26
C ARG A 136 -11.97 -4.35 -5.66
N LEU A 137 -12.20 -4.51 -6.97
CA LEU A 137 -13.25 -5.37 -7.50
C LEU A 137 -12.98 -6.87 -7.26
N ILE A 138 -11.71 -7.29 -7.27
CA ILE A 138 -11.31 -8.69 -7.10
C ILE A 138 -11.30 -9.10 -5.62
N TYR A 139 -10.69 -8.28 -4.75
CA TYR A 139 -10.37 -8.70 -3.38
C TYR A 139 -11.27 -8.09 -2.29
N ASN A 140 -11.96 -6.97 -2.57
CA ASN A 140 -12.78 -6.19 -1.63
C ASN A 140 -12.34 -6.36 -0.16
N PRO A 141 -11.14 -5.88 0.19
CA PRO A 141 -10.55 -6.17 1.49
C PRO A 141 -11.40 -5.57 2.61
N GLN A 142 -11.60 -6.34 3.68
CA GLN A 142 -12.33 -5.94 4.87
C GLN A 142 -11.45 -6.12 6.09
N PRO A 143 -11.61 -5.29 7.14
CA PRO A 143 -10.96 -5.51 8.41
C PRO A 143 -11.13 -6.96 8.89
N PRO A 144 -10.07 -7.60 9.41
CA PRO A 144 -10.17 -8.97 9.92
C PRO A 144 -11.19 -9.03 11.06
N THR A 145 -12.04 -10.04 11.03
CA THR A 145 -13.11 -10.27 12.02
C THR A 145 -12.69 -11.21 13.15
N SER A 146 -11.66 -12.02 12.91
CA SER A 146 -11.01 -12.85 13.92
C SER A 146 -9.66 -12.25 14.34
N ASN A 147 -9.27 -12.56 15.57
CA ASN A 147 -7.93 -12.21 16.05
C ASN A 147 -6.90 -13.06 15.31
N SER A 148 -5.84 -12.40 14.85
CA SER A 148 -4.63 -13.04 14.36
C SER A 148 -4.00 -13.93 15.45
N PRO A 149 -3.28 -15.02 15.11
CA PRO A 149 -2.43 -15.75 16.06
C PRO A 149 -1.25 -14.91 16.59
N TRP A 150 -1.10 -13.68 16.09
CA TRP A 150 -0.13 -12.71 16.57
C TRP A 150 -0.51 -12.15 17.97
N PRO A 151 0.45 -11.96 18.88
CA PRO A 151 1.88 -12.27 18.73
C PRO A 151 2.13 -13.78 18.85
N TRP A 152 3.02 -14.31 17.99
CA TRP A 152 3.30 -15.75 17.93
C TRP A 152 4.01 -16.23 19.21
N PRO A 153 3.41 -17.14 20.02
CA PRO A 153 3.95 -17.50 21.35
C PRO A 153 5.34 -18.15 21.35
N ASN A 154 5.79 -18.69 20.21
CA ASN A 154 7.08 -19.37 20.01
C ASN A 154 7.98 -18.61 19.00
N GLN A 155 7.98 -17.29 19.13
CA GLN A 155 8.61 -16.26 18.30
C GLN A 155 10.12 -16.38 18.03
N LYS A 156 10.81 -17.46 18.39
CA LYS A 156 12.28 -17.54 18.34
C LYS A 156 12.85 -18.52 17.34
N MET A 157 12.02 -19.29 16.64
CA MET A 157 12.49 -20.33 15.72
C MET A 157 11.74 -20.32 14.39
N ILE A 158 12.51 -20.60 13.35
CA ILE A 158 12.01 -20.94 12.02
C ILE A 158 11.08 -22.14 12.10
N HIS A 159 10.03 -22.14 11.29
CA HIS A 159 9.08 -23.23 11.21
C HIS A 159 9.78 -24.57 10.95
N PRO A 160 9.45 -25.67 11.69
CA PRO A 160 10.15 -26.96 11.56
C PRO A 160 10.20 -27.52 10.13
N VAL A 161 9.12 -27.36 9.37
CA VAL A 161 9.06 -27.78 7.94
C VAL A 161 10.10 -27.06 7.09
N VAL A 162 10.37 -25.78 7.37
CA VAL A 162 11.36 -24.98 6.64
C VAL A 162 12.77 -25.29 7.15
N ALA A 163 12.93 -25.44 8.46
CA ALA A 163 14.21 -25.79 9.08
C ALA A 163 14.73 -27.16 8.60
N GLY A 164 13.84 -28.12 8.36
CA GLY A 164 14.16 -29.44 7.83
C GLY A 164 14.10 -29.57 6.31
N MET A 165 13.95 -28.47 5.57
CA MET A 165 13.88 -28.49 4.10
C MET A 165 15.27 -28.68 3.50
N THR A 166 15.40 -29.63 2.57
CA THR A 166 16.63 -29.97 1.85
C THR A 166 16.69 -29.30 0.48
N GLU A 167 17.90 -29.07 -0.04
CA GLU A 167 18.11 -28.37 -1.32
C GLU A 167 17.43 -29.05 -2.52
N ASP A 168 17.23 -30.37 -2.49
CA ASP A 168 16.55 -31.09 -3.58
C ASP A 168 15.06 -30.75 -3.69
N ILE A 169 14.46 -30.14 -2.66
CA ILE A 169 13.10 -29.61 -2.65
C ILE A 169 13.08 -28.19 -3.23
N GLU A 170 14.14 -27.41 -3.01
CA GLU A 170 14.27 -26.00 -3.38
C GLU A 170 14.58 -25.77 -4.87
N LYS A 171 14.00 -26.59 -5.76
CA LYS A 171 14.19 -26.52 -7.21
C LYS A 171 13.39 -25.41 -7.90
N SER A 172 12.26 -25.03 -7.31
CA SER A 172 11.35 -24.00 -7.85
C SER A 172 10.45 -23.45 -6.75
N ILE A 173 9.90 -22.25 -6.98
CA ILE A 173 8.87 -21.66 -6.10
C ILE A 173 7.71 -22.65 -5.87
N LYS A 174 7.28 -23.33 -6.94
CA LYS A 174 6.17 -24.29 -6.87
C LYS A 174 6.52 -25.51 -6.01
N SER A 175 7.70 -26.10 -6.16
CA SER A 175 8.10 -27.29 -5.40
C SER A 175 8.23 -26.99 -3.90
N VAL A 176 8.76 -25.81 -3.54
CA VAL A 176 8.81 -25.34 -2.15
C VAL A 176 7.40 -25.17 -1.58
N ALA A 177 6.53 -24.48 -2.30
CA ALA A 177 5.17 -24.22 -1.86
C ALA A 177 4.38 -25.52 -1.67
N GLU A 178 4.41 -26.44 -2.63
CA GLU A 178 3.74 -27.74 -2.56
C GLU A 178 4.28 -28.62 -1.43
N TYR A 179 5.59 -28.57 -1.17
CA TYR A 179 6.18 -29.28 -0.04
C TYR A 179 5.65 -28.76 1.30
N ILE A 180 5.62 -27.43 1.47
CA ILE A 180 5.06 -26.80 2.67
C ILE A 180 3.58 -27.15 2.83
N ASP A 181 2.79 -27.03 1.76
CA ASP A 181 1.35 -27.32 1.76
C ASP A 181 1.04 -28.76 2.18
N LYS A 182 1.84 -29.71 1.70
CA LYS A 182 1.71 -31.14 2.05
C LYS A 182 2.11 -31.45 3.49
N LYS A 183 3.08 -30.72 4.06
CA LYS A 183 3.67 -31.01 5.37
C LYS A 183 3.03 -30.26 6.53
N GLU A 184 2.41 -29.11 6.26
CA GLU A 184 1.78 -28.27 7.28
C GLU A 184 0.26 -28.10 7.02
N PRO A 185 -0.60 -28.90 7.69
CA PRO A 185 -2.04 -28.82 7.48
C PRO A 185 -2.69 -27.60 8.15
N ASN A 186 -2.08 -27.01 9.18
CA ASN A 186 -2.66 -25.85 9.85
C ASN A 186 -2.50 -24.60 8.97
N PRO A 187 -3.58 -23.89 8.61
CA PRO A 187 -3.52 -22.79 7.65
C PRO A 187 -2.65 -21.62 8.13
N TYR A 188 -2.65 -21.31 9.42
CA TYR A 188 -1.80 -20.24 9.97
C TYR A 188 -0.33 -20.65 9.99
N LEU A 189 -0.02 -21.88 10.43
CA LEU A 189 1.36 -22.39 10.44
C LEU A 189 1.91 -22.55 9.02
N LYS A 190 1.04 -22.85 8.05
CA LYS A 190 1.41 -22.88 6.63
C LYS A 190 1.88 -21.51 6.15
N ILE A 191 1.15 -20.44 6.47
CA ILE A 191 1.62 -19.08 6.15
C ILE A 191 2.92 -18.74 6.89
N LYS A 192 3.04 -19.13 8.17
CA LYS A 192 4.31 -19.00 8.90
C LYS A 192 5.43 -19.71 8.16
N ALA A 193 5.24 -20.94 7.66
CA ALA A 193 6.26 -21.65 6.90
C ALA A 193 6.62 -20.93 5.58
N LEU A 194 5.65 -20.39 4.83
CA LEU A 194 5.95 -19.61 3.63
C LEU A 194 6.73 -18.33 3.95
N HIS A 195 6.34 -17.62 5.01
CA HIS A 195 7.04 -16.44 5.52
C HIS A 195 8.48 -16.76 5.92
N ASP A 196 8.64 -17.78 6.76
CA ASP A 196 9.91 -18.22 7.31
C ASP A 196 10.87 -18.72 6.22
N TYR A 197 10.33 -19.32 5.14
CA TYR A 197 11.12 -19.65 3.96
C TYR A 197 11.75 -18.39 3.35
N VAL A 198 10.95 -17.34 3.09
CA VAL A 198 11.43 -16.10 2.49
C VAL A 198 12.51 -15.45 3.35
N ILE A 199 12.24 -15.24 4.64
CA ILE A 199 13.18 -14.51 5.51
C ILE A 199 14.44 -15.32 5.86
N SER A 200 14.44 -16.63 5.67
CA SER A 200 15.62 -17.46 5.88
C SER A 200 16.44 -17.71 4.61
N ARG A 201 15.85 -17.52 3.42
CA ARG A 201 16.53 -17.77 2.13
C ARG A 201 16.91 -16.49 1.40
N VAL A 202 16.28 -15.36 1.69
CA VAL A 202 16.57 -14.08 1.02
C VAL A 202 17.40 -13.20 1.93
N THR A 203 18.38 -12.51 1.35
CA THR A 203 19.19 -11.49 2.02
C THR A 203 18.89 -10.11 1.44
N TYR A 204 18.72 -9.12 2.31
CA TYR A 204 18.38 -7.77 1.88
C TYR A 204 19.52 -7.13 1.08
N ASP A 205 19.20 -6.64 -0.13
CA ASP A 205 20.18 -6.06 -1.05
C ASP A 205 20.54 -4.62 -0.66
N LEU A 206 21.37 -4.47 0.37
CA LEU A 206 21.89 -3.18 0.81
C LEU A 206 22.74 -2.48 -0.28
N ASP A 207 23.28 -3.22 -1.24
CA ASP A 207 24.08 -2.64 -2.33
C ASP A 207 23.21 -1.82 -3.29
N VAL A 208 21.91 -2.14 -3.40
CA VAL A 208 20.95 -1.31 -4.16
C VAL A 208 20.86 0.09 -3.56
N LEU A 209 20.86 0.21 -2.23
CA LEU A 209 20.84 1.49 -1.53
C LEU A 209 22.13 2.30 -1.75
N LYS A 210 23.27 1.61 -1.85
CA LYS A 210 24.60 2.25 -1.99
C LYS A 210 24.96 2.59 -3.43
N THR A 211 24.62 1.73 -4.38
CA THR A 211 25.04 1.84 -5.79
C THR A 211 23.93 2.42 -6.68
N GLY A 212 22.68 2.39 -6.21
CA GLY A 212 21.51 2.77 -6.99
C GLY A 212 21.17 1.83 -8.14
N ARG A 213 21.95 0.76 -8.35
CA ARG A 213 21.70 -0.29 -9.36
C ARG A 213 20.73 -1.30 -8.77
N ARG A 214 19.59 -1.48 -9.43
CA ARG A 214 18.50 -2.34 -8.94
C ARG A 214 18.32 -3.54 -9.86
N PRO A 215 18.72 -4.76 -9.43
CA PRO A 215 18.39 -5.99 -10.15
C PRO A 215 16.87 -6.19 -10.24
N ARG A 216 16.45 -7.11 -11.12
CA ARG A 216 15.03 -7.49 -11.22
C ARG A 216 14.52 -8.03 -9.87
N GLN A 217 13.33 -7.59 -9.49
CA GLN A 217 12.68 -7.93 -8.20
C GLN A 217 11.48 -8.87 -8.39
N ASP A 218 11.37 -9.53 -9.54
CA ASP A 218 10.36 -10.57 -9.73
C ASP A 218 10.71 -11.83 -8.90
N ALA A 219 9.67 -12.57 -8.52
CA ALA A 219 9.80 -13.72 -7.61
C ALA A 219 10.81 -14.76 -8.11
N GLN A 220 10.85 -15.03 -9.42
CA GLN A 220 11.77 -16.02 -9.98
C GLN A 220 13.23 -15.57 -9.87
N THR A 221 13.50 -14.29 -10.11
CA THR A 221 14.84 -13.73 -9.94
C THR A 221 15.27 -13.84 -8.47
N VAL A 222 14.44 -13.37 -7.54
CA VAL A 222 14.76 -13.37 -6.10
C VAL A 222 14.93 -14.78 -5.55
N PHE A 223 14.12 -15.73 -6.01
CA PHE A 223 14.25 -17.15 -5.68
C PHE A 223 15.61 -17.71 -6.10
N LEU A 224 16.10 -17.38 -7.29
CA LEU A 224 17.37 -17.88 -7.82
C LEU A 224 18.59 -17.17 -7.22
N THR A 225 18.48 -15.87 -6.96
CA THR A 225 19.60 -15.05 -6.48
C THR A 225 19.72 -14.99 -4.97
N HIS A 226 18.67 -15.39 -4.24
CA HIS A 226 18.59 -15.25 -2.78
C HIS A 226 18.81 -13.81 -2.29
N LYS A 227 18.54 -12.82 -3.16
CA LYS A 227 18.85 -11.41 -2.91
C LYS A 227 17.73 -10.51 -3.44
N GLY A 228 17.25 -9.58 -2.63
CA GLY A 228 16.19 -8.65 -3.02
C GLY A 228 16.05 -7.45 -2.10
N VAL A 229 15.24 -6.48 -2.50
CA VAL A 229 14.71 -5.42 -1.63
C VAL A 229 13.24 -5.70 -1.33
N CYS A 230 12.55 -4.82 -0.60
CA CYS A 230 11.16 -5.02 -0.17
C CYS A 230 10.20 -5.56 -1.26
N GLU A 231 10.31 -5.03 -2.48
CA GLU A 231 9.55 -5.53 -3.64
C GLU A 231 9.79 -7.02 -3.92
N GLY A 232 11.04 -7.46 -3.88
CA GLY A 232 11.44 -8.84 -4.14
C GLY A 232 10.97 -9.81 -3.07
N TYR A 233 11.08 -9.41 -1.80
CA TYR A 233 10.55 -10.15 -0.65
C TYR A 233 9.05 -10.35 -0.78
N ALA A 234 8.32 -9.27 -1.06
CA ALA A 234 6.87 -9.30 -1.19
C ALA A 234 6.39 -10.10 -2.40
N ASN A 235 7.14 -10.05 -3.51
CA ASN A 235 6.84 -10.84 -4.70
C ASN A 235 7.08 -12.34 -4.49
N LEU A 236 8.18 -12.72 -3.82
CA LEU A 236 8.47 -14.13 -3.55
C LEU A 236 7.43 -14.75 -2.60
N PHE A 237 7.10 -14.06 -1.49
CA PHE A 237 6.06 -14.52 -0.57
C PHE A 237 4.71 -14.69 -1.28
N LYS A 238 4.33 -13.72 -2.11
CA LYS A 238 3.13 -13.82 -2.94
C LYS A 238 3.17 -15.02 -3.88
N ALA A 239 4.26 -15.22 -4.62
CA ALA A 239 4.37 -16.31 -5.58
C ALA A 239 4.29 -17.69 -4.91
N LEU A 240 4.91 -17.84 -3.73
CA LEU A 240 4.82 -19.06 -2.92
C LEU A 240 3.38 -19.36 -2.50
N GLY A 241 2.65 -18.38 -1.94
CA GLY A 241 1.25 -18.59 -1.57
C GLY A 241 0.35 -18.89 -2.77
N GLN A 242 0.51 -18.14 -3.87
CA GLN A 242 -0.29 -18.33 -5.08
C GLN A 242 -0.05 -19.70 -5.74
N ALA A 243 1.15 -20.27 -5.63
CA ALA A 243 1.47 -21.59 -6.17
C ALA A 243 0.63 -22.72 -5.55
N ILE A 244 0.10 -22.51 -4.34
CA ILE A 244 -0.76 -23.47 -3.62
C ILE A 244 -2.18 -22.92 -3.40
N GLY A 245 -2.60 -21.95 -4.22
CA GLY A 245 -3.97 -21.44 -4.23
C GLY A 245 -4.34 -20.53 -3.06
N ILE A 246 -3.35 -19.98 -2.34
CA ILE A 246 -3.58 -19.01 -1.27
C ILE A 246 -3.65 -17.60 -1.88
N ASP A 247 -4.70 -16.85 -1.52
CA ASP A 247 -4.82 -15.46 -1.90
C ASP A 247 -3.79 -14.61 -1.16
N VAL A 248 -2.75 -14.19 -1.89
CA VAL A 248 -1.75 -13.23 -1.42
C VAL A 248 -1.73 -12.01 -2.35
N VAL A 249 -1.82 -10.83 -1.76
CA VAL A 249 -1.80 -9.55 -2.46
C VAL A 249 -0.48 -8.84 -2.17
N TYR A 250 0.08 -8.24 -3.21
CA TYR A 250 1.20 -7.31 -3.10
C TYR A 250 0.64 -5.92 -2.79
N ILE A 251 1.15 -5.28 -1.75
CA ILE A 251 0.75 -3.94 -1.33
C ILE A 251 1.93 -3.01 -1.54
N LEU A 252 1.71 -1.97 -2.35
CA LEU A 252 2.62 -0.83 -2.47
C LEU A 252 2.15 0.29 -1.54
N GLY A 253 3.10 0.98 -0.90
CA GLY A 253 2.81 2.14 -0.09
C GLY A 253 4.08 2.82 0.37
N LYS A 254 4.00 3.46 1.54
CA LYS A 254 5.13 4.10 2.18
C LYS A 254 5.26 3.72 3.65
N ILE A 255 6.46 3.88 4.17
CA ILE A 255 6.74 3.82 5.61
C ILE A 255 6.85 5.22 6.20
N ARG A 256 6.87 5.33 7.53
CA ARG A 256 7.11 6.61 8.22
C ARG A 256 8.42 7.24 7.77
N GLN A 257 8.41 8.56 7.56
CA GLN A 257 9.60 9.30 7.14
C GLN A 257 10.78 9.09 8.09
N ASP A 258 10.52 9.03 9.39
CA ASP A 258 11.53 8.80 10.44
C ASP A 258 12.08 7.36 10.50
N LEU A 259 11.50 6.44 9.71
CA LEU A 259 11.97 5.06 9.57
C LEU A 259 12.65 4.84 8.21
N ALA A 260 12.64 5.83 7.32
CA ALA A 260 13.32 5.74 6.04
C ALA A 260 14.85 5.61 6.24
N PRO A 261 15.54 4.73 5.49
CA PRO A 261 16.96 4.44 5.68
C PRO A 261 17.87 5.52 5.07
N VAL A 262 17.54 6.80 5.25
CA VAL A 262 18.23 7.93 4.59
C VAL A 262 19.68 8.05 5.04
N ASP A 263 19.99 7.72 6.29
CA ASP A 263 21.33 7.86 6.86
C ASP A 263 22.34 6.82 6.37
N VAL A 264 21.88 5.66 5.87
CA VAL A 264 22.77 4.62 5.32
C VAL A 264 23.06 4.82 3.83
N ILE A 265 22.40 5.80 3.19
CA ILE A 265 22.56 6.10 1.77
C ILE A 265 23.62 7.19 1.60
N PRO A 266 24.66 6.96 0.78
CA PRO A 266 25.69 7.96 0.51
C PRO A 266 25.10 9.29 0.01
N GLU A 267 25.64 10.41 0.51
CA GLU A 267 25.13 11.76 0.20
C GLU A 267 25.10 12.06 -1.30
N ASN A 268 26.15 11.67 -2.03
CA ASN A 268 26.21 11.81 -3.49
C ASN A 268 25.06 11.08 -4.20
N ILE A 269 24.63 9.92 -3.69
CA ILE A 269 23.49 9.17 -4.24
C ILE A 269 22.17 9.89 -3.90
N ARG A 270 22.03 10.45 -2.70
CA ARG A 270 20.87 11.25 -2.31
C ARG A 270 20.71 12.48 -3.19
N LEU A 271 21.82 13.16 -3.53
CA LEU A 271 21.82 14.31 -4.44
C LEU A 271 21.42 13.92 -5.86
N LEU A 272 21.97 12.83 -6.39
CA LEU A 272 21.64 12.32 -7.74
C LEU A 272 20.18 11.83 -7.86
N LYS A 273 19.60 11.37 -6.75
CA LYS A 273 18.22 10.88 -6.66
C LYS A 273 17.37 11.77 -5.74
N SER A 274 17.50 13.09 -5.88
CA SER A 274 16.80 14.06 -5.03
C SER A 274 15.27 13.93 -5.06
N ASN A 275 14.71 13.46 -6.19
CA ASN A 275 13.27 13.23 -6.35
C ASN A 275 12.82 11.80 -5.97
N TYR A 276 13.72 10.95 -5.51
CA TYR A 276 13.36 9.60 -5.10
C TYR A 276 12.75 9.62 -3.70
N ASP A 277 11.57 9.06 -3.57
CA ASP A 277 10.92 8.90 -2.27
C ASP A 277 11.48 7.66 -1.56
N TRP A 278 12.31 7.91 -0.55
CA TRP A 278 12.97 6.91 0.29
C TRP A 278 12.01 6.23 1.28
N THR A 279 10.76 6.69 1.36
CA THR A 279 9.72 6.06 2.17
C THR A 279 8.99 4.95 1.41
N ASN A 280 9.16 4.85 0.09
CA ASN A 280 8.52 3.81 -0.71
C ASN A 280 8.86 2.42 -0.18
N HIS A 281 7.81 1.62 0.05
CA HIS A 281 7.95 0.28 0.60
C HIS A 281 6.87 -0.66 0.06
N ALA A 282 7.13 -1.96 0.17
CA ALA A 282 6.25 -2.99 -0.34
C ALA A 282 6.17 -4.17 0.64
N TRP A 283 4.95 -4.66 0.84
CA TRP A 283 4.62 -5.77 1.74
C TRP A 283 3.43 -6.55 1.19
N ASN A 284 2.83 -7.43 1.99
CA ASN A 284 1.72 -8.27 1.57
C ASN A 284 0.49 -8.22 2.50
N ALA A 285 -0.65 -8.58 1.93
CA ALA A 285 -1.77 -9.13 2.68
C ALA A 285 -2.02 -10.56 2.22
N VAL A 286 -2.35 -11.45 3.16
CA VAL A 286 -2.65 -12.85 2.90
C VAL A 286 -3.99 -13.22 3.50
N LYS A 287 -4.81 -13.97 2.76
CA LYS A 287 -6.10 -14.44 3.24
C LYS A 287 -5.95 -15.79 3.92
N VAL A 288 -6.31 -15.86 5.20
CA VAL A 288 -6.27 -17.08 6.01
C VAL A 288 -7.62 -17.24 6.70
N GLU A 289 -8.25 -18.40 6.52
CA GLU A 289 -9.59 -18.68 7.07
C GLU A 289 -10.62 -17.57 6.78
N GLY A 290 -10.59 -17.02 5.57
CA GLY A 290 -11.49 -15.96 5.13
C GLY A 290 -11.11 -14.53 5.57
N ASN A 291 -10.10 -14.37 6.43
CA ASN A 291 -9.68 -13.07 6.96
C ASN A 291 -8.37 -12.61 6.33
N TRP A 292 -8.28 -11.32 5.99
CA TRP A 292 -7.03 -10.71 5.50
C TRP A 292 -6.09 -10.38 6.67
N GLN A 293 -4.84 -10.81 6.56
CA GLN A 293 -3.78 -10.58 7.53
C GLN A 293 -2.61 -9.86 6.84
N LEU A 294 -1.98 -8.90 7.53
CA LEU A 294 -0.86 -8.13 6.98
C LEU A 294 0.47 -8.82 7.29
N VAL A 295 1.35 -8.91 6.30
CA VAL A 295 2.66 -9.57 6.40
C VAL A 295 3.73 -8.69 5.77
N ASP A 296 4.82 -8.44 6.48
CA ASP A 296 6.04 -7.86 5.91
C ASP A 296 7.26 -8.74 6.21
N THR A 297 7.63 -9.55 5.22
CA THR A 297 8.83 -10.40 5.28
C THR A 297 10.14 -9.60 5.27
N THR A 298 10.13 -8.35 4.81
CA THR A 298 11.35 -7.53 4.76
C THR A 298 11.76 -7.07 6.15
N TRP A 299 10.80 -6.67 6.97
CA TRP A 299 11.05 -6.14 8.30
C TRP A 299 11.22 -7.25 9.37
N ASP A 300 10.88 -8.49 9.01
CA ASP A 300 11.22 -9.70 9.77
C ASP A 300 12.52 -10.38 9.27
N ASP A 301 13.22 -9.81 8.27
CA ASP A 301 14.52 -10.32 7.80
C ASP A 301 15.66 -9.98 8.76
N THR A 302 16.22 -11.02 9.37
CA THR A 302 17.33 -10.92 10.33
C THR A 302 18.71 -11.13 9.69
N ASN A 303 18.79 -11.41 8.38
CA ASN A 303 20.05 -11.71 7.67
C ASN A 303 20.78 -10.46 7.15
N SER A 304 20.23 -9.26 7.36
CA SER A 304 20.74 -8.00 6.80
C SER A 304 21.97 -7.41 7.52
N GLY A 305 22.54 -8.06 8.55
CA GLY A 305 23.86 -7.70 9.09
C GLY A 305 24.33 -8.50 10.32
N ASN A 306 25.57 -9.02 10.26
CA ASN A 306 26.53 -9.44 11.32
C ASN A 306 26.10 -9.94 12.71
N SER A 307 24.84 -10.26 12.97
CA SER A 307 24.42 -11.03 14.13
C SER A 307 23.62 -12.22 13.64
N ALA A 308 24.28 -13.37 13.52
CA ALA A 308 23.57 -14.63 13.62
C ALA A 308 22.96 -14.66 15.03
N GLU A 309 21.66 -14.35 15.17
CA GLU A 309 20.79 -14.93 16.20
C GLU A 309 19.36 -14.35 16.19
N SER A 310 18.41 -15.29 16.33
CA SER A 310 16.96 -15.16 16.55
C SER A 310 16.09 -14.77 15.35
N TYR A 311 15.26 -15.73 14.91
CA TYR A 311 14.08 -15.50 14.05
C TYR A 311 13.16 -14.44 14.68
N HIS A 312 12.70 -13.45 13.90
CA HIS A 312 11.70 -12.48 14.32
C HIS A 312 10.45 -12.65 13.45
N GLY A 313 9.27 -12.71 14.08
CA GLY A 313 7.96 -12.81 13.42
C GLY A 313 7.03 -11.68 13.87
N ASN A 314 7.60 -10.48 13.99
CA ASN A 314 6.90 -9.30 14.51
C ASN A 314 5.94 -8.73 13.49
N TYR A 315 6.24 -8.89 12.20
CA TYR A 315 5.44 -8.43 11.07
C TYR A 315 4.67 -9.57 10.38
N LEU A 316 4.78 -10.81 10.84
CA LEU A 316 3.94 -11.94 10.41
C LEU A 316 2.53 -11.88 11.01
N MET A 317 1.55 -11.51 10.18
CA MET A 317 0.13 -11.36 10.56
C MET A 317 -0.08 -10.28 11.63
N LEU A 318 0.67 -9.18 11.50
CA LEU A 318 0.59 -8.05 12.40
C LEU A 318 -0.81 -7.40 12.33
N PRO A 319 -1.48 -7.11 13.47
CA PRO A 319 -2.78 -6.46 13.44
C PRO A 319 -2.74 -5.10 12.74
N PRO A 320 -3.81 -4.73 11.99
CA PRO A 320 -3.90 -3.46 11.26
C PRO A 320 -3.55 -2.21 12.09
N LYS A 321 -4.01 -2.15 13.34
CA LYS A 321 -3.74 -1.03 14.27
C LYS A 321 -2.27 -0.87 14.65
N ALA A 322 -1.50 -1.96 14.58
CA ALA A 322 -0.06 -1.92 14.80
C ALA A 322 0.69 -1.65 13.48
N MET A 323 0.26 -2.26 12.37
CA MET A 323 0.87 -2.06 11.05
C MET A 323 0.81 -0.59 10.60
N ILE A 324 -0.32 0.10 10.83
CA ILE A 324 -0.51 1.50 10.43
C ILE A 324 0.42 2.48 11.18
N MET A 325 1.05 2.08 12.29
CA MET A 325 2.01 2.94 12.99
C MET A 325 3.26 3.21 12.16
N SER A 326 3.58 2.28 11.25
CA SER A 326 4.79 2.32 10.43
C SER A 326 4.53 2.23 8.93
N HIS A 327 3.41 1.66 8.47
CA HIS A 327 3.11 1.39 7.07
C HIS A 327 1.79 2.01 6.61
N LEU A 328 1.81 2.83 5.57
CA LEU A 328 0.63 3.40 4.92
C LEU A 328 0.51 2.90 3.48
N PRO A 329 -0.50 2.08 3.14
CA PRO A 329 -0.69 1.59 1.78
C PRO A 329 -1.16 2.72 0.85
N GLN A 330 -0.75 2.65 -0.41
CA GLN A 330 -1.23 3.57 -1.46
C GLN A 330 -2.74 3.41 -1.72
N GLN A 331 -3.25 2.18 -1.56
CA GLN A 331 -4.66 1.87 -1.63
C GLN A 331 -5.22 1.77 -0.21
N GLU A 332 -6.05 2.74 0.17
CA GLU A 332 -6.54 2.93 1.54
C GLU A 332 -7.24 1.69 2.14
N ASP A 333 -7.96 0.91 1.34
CA ASP A 333 -8.71 -0.26 1.85
C ASP A 333 -7.77 -1.35 2.39
N TRP A 334 -6.51 -1.38 1.94
CA TRP A 334 -5.50 -2.31 2.44
C TRP A 334 -4.93 -1.91 3.80
N GLN A 335 -5.38 -0.80 4.38
CA GLN A 335 -5.12 -0.54 5.80
C GLN A 335 -5.84 -1.55 6.68
N LEU A 336 -6.94 -2.16 6.20
CA LEU A 336 -7.77 -3.11 6.95
C LEU A 336 -8.28 -2.53 8.29
N LEU A 337 -8.43 -1.20 8.36
CA LEU A 337 -8.99 -0.49 9.51
C LEU A 337 -10.46 -0.17 9.26
N HIS A 338 -11.27 -0.20 10.32
CA HIS A 338 -12.66 0.29 10.24
C HIS A 338 -12.73 1.80 9.96
N LYS A 339 -11.76 2.55 10.48
CA LYS A 339 -11.55 3.97 10.20
C LYS A 339 -10.20 4.11 9.52
N VAL A 340 -10.23 4.48 8.25
CA VAL A 340 -9.03 4.70 7.45
C VAL A 340 -8.25 5.90 8.01
N GLU A 341 -6.95 5.71 8.14
CA GLU A 341 -5.99 6.76 8.47
C GLU A 341 -5.58 7.54 7.22
N THR A 342 -5.44 8.85 7.39
CA THR A 342 -4.98 9.76 6.33
C THR A 342 -3.47 9.90 6.38
N ASP A 343 -2.86 10.30 5.28
CA ASP A 343 -1.41 10.59 5.19
C ASP A 343 -0.94 11.56 6.29
N THR A 344 -1.69 12.64 6.50
CA THR A 344 -1.36 13.63 7.54
C THR A 344 -1.49 13.09 8.96
N SER A 345 -2.51 12.27 9.23
CA SER A 345 -2.67 11.61 10.54
C SER A 345 -1.54 10.62 10.79
N PHE A 346 -1.24 9.80 9.78
CA PHE A 346 -0.18 8.80 9.81
C PHE A 346 1.18 9.38 10.21
N GLU A 347 1.61 10.51 9.62
CA GLU A 347 2.90 11.12 9.98
C GLU A 347 2.91 11.77 11.37
N LYS A 348 1.75 12.15 11.89
CA LYS A 348 1.62 12.79 13.20
C LYS A 348 1.49 11.80 14.35
N GLN A 349 1.12 10.55 14.12
CA GLN A 349 0.93 9.58 15.19
C GLN A 349 2.26 9.14 15.83
N PRO A 350 2.30 8.82 17.13
CA PRO A 350 3.46 8.20 17.78
C PRO A 350 3.99 7.00 16.98
N ILE A 351 5.31 6.84 16.91
CA ILE A 351 5.91 5.65 16.29
C ILE A 351 5.98 4.57 17.36
N LEU A 352 5.03 3.63 17.33
CA LEU A 352 4.97 2.50 18.26
C LEU A 352 5.42 1.23 17.54
N ALA A 353 6.32 0.47 18.16
CA ALA A 353 6.82 -0.78 17.62
C ALA A 353 5.80 -1.92 17.82
N PRO A 354 5.85 -3.01 17.03
CA PRO A 354 4.98 -4.18 17.21
C PRO A 354 4.94 -4.69 18.66
N GLN A 355 6.08 -4.70 19.35
CA GLN A 355 6.17 -5.15 20.74
C GLN A 355 5.26 -4.36 21.69
N PHE A 356 5.02 -3.07 21.44
CA PHE A 356 4.13 -2.26 22.26
C PHE A 356 2.71 -2.84 22.29
N PHE A 357 2.22 -3.28 21.13
CA PHE A 357 0.92 -3.90 21.00
C PHE A 357 0.93 -5.34 21.52
N ALA A 358 2.03 -6.09 21.32
CA ALA A 358 2.17 -7.45 21.81
C ALA A 358 2.10 -7.52 23.34
N GLU A 359 2.58 -6.47 24.00
CA GLU A 359 2.54 -6.31 25.45
C GLU A 359 1.25 -5.65 25.98
N ASN A 360 0.25 -5.45 25.12
CA ASN A 360 -1.04 -4.83 25.46
C ASN A 360 -0.90 -3.45 26.14
N LEU A 361 0.12 -2.68 25.77
CA LEU A 361 0.31 -1.32 26.26
C LEU A 361 -0.61 -0.35 25.52
N THR A 362 -1.01 0.73 26.18
CA THR A 362 -1.77 1.82 25.54
C THR A 362 -1.14 3.16 25.87
N ILE A 363 -0.81 3.94 24.83
CA ILE A 363 -0.27 5.29 25.00
C ILE A 363 -1.44 6.26 25.27
N VAL A 364 -1.32 7.02 26.35
CA VAL A 364 -2.28 8.08 26.71
C VAL A 364 -1.73 9.44 26.29
N SER A 365 -0.45 9.69 26.53
CA SER A 365 0.26 10.87 26.05
C SER A 365 1.74 10.59 25.79
N PRO A 366 2.38 11.27 24.82
CA PRO A 366 1.77 12.19 23.86
C PRO A 366 0.91 11.46 22.82
N THR A 367 -0.09 12.16 22.26
CA THR A 367 -0.94 11.66 21.17
C THR A 367 -0.36 11.94 19.79
N GLU A 368 0.73 12.71 19.71
CA GLU A 368 1.46 13.02 18.50
C GLU A 368 2.93 12.60 18.64
N TYR A 369 3.55 12.28 17.50
CA TYR A 369 4.95 11.91 17.42
C TYR A 369 5.85 13.03 17.89
N GLN A 370 5.57 14.27 17.47
CA GLN A 370 6.33 15.45 17.85
C GLN A 370 5.47 16.40 18.68
N THR A 371 5.84 16.60 19.94
CA THR A 371 5.13 17.52 20.85
C THR A 371 6.02 18.69 21.24
N THR A 372 5.47 19.90 21.30
CA THR A 372 6.21 21.09 21.80
C THR A 372 6.01 21.23 23.30
N ILE A 373 7.10 21.43 24.04
CA ILE A 373 7.12 21.53 25.50
C ILE A 373 8.15 22.56 25.98
N GLU A 374 8.06 22.99 27.23
CA GLU A 374 9.00 23.95 27.81
C GLU A 374 10.28 23.31 28.34
N LYS A 375 10.16 22.23 29.13
CA LYS A 375 11.32 21.62 29.81
C LYS A 375 11.18 20.12 30.08
N THR A 376 10.00 19.67 30.50
CA THR A 376 9.78 18.28 30.89
C THR A 376 8.72 17.64 29.99
N ALA A 377 9.07 16.52 29.36
CA ALA A 377 8.09 15.66 28.71
C ALA A 377 7.49 14.68 29.71
N ILE A 378 6.18 14.44 29.59
CA ILE A 378 5.46 13.43 30.34
C ILE A 378 4.90 12.41 29.34
N ILE A 379 5.33 11.17 29.49
CA ILE A 379 4.84 10.03 28.71
C ILE A 379 3.97 9.20 29.64
N ASP A 380 2.70 9.03 29.29
CA ASP A 380 1.70 8.33 30.10
C ASP A 380 1.25 7.07 29.35
N ILE A 381 1.43 5.92 29.99
CA ILE A 381 1.18 4.59 29.40
C ILE A 381 0.30 3.79 30.36
N ILE A 382 -0.82 3.27 29.87
CA ILE A 382 -1.63 2.29 30.59
C ILE A 382 -0.97 0.92 30.44
N LEU A 383 -0.78 0.26 31.59
CA LEU A 383 -0.23 -1.09 31.68
C LEU A 383 -1.35 -2.12 31.85
N PRO A 384 -1.22 -3.33 31.28
CA PRO A 384 -2.12 -4.43 31.62
C PRO A 384 -1.96 -4.83 33.10
N PRO A 385 -2.98 -5.46 33.71
CA PRO A 385 -2.87 -5.98 35.08
C PRO A 385 -1.67 -6.93 35.23
N ASN A 386 -0.92 -6.80 36.33
CA ASN A 386 0.27 -7.61 36.63
C ASN A 386 1.37 -7.57 35.57
N TYR A 387 1.56 -6.43 34.90
CA TYR A 387 2.61 -6.25 33.91
C TYR A 387 4.01 -6.60 34.48
N PRO A 388 4.71 -7.61 33.94
CA PRO A 388 5.89 -8.20 34.59
C PRO A 388 7.21 -7.50 34.22
N LYS A 389 7.19 -6.56 33.27
CA LYS A 389 8.39 -5.90 32.74
C LYS A 389 8.48 -4.47 33.26
N LYS A 390 9.68 -3.88 33.13
CA LYS A 390 9.91 -2.46 33.40
C LYS A 390 10.01 -1.70 32.09
N ILE A 391 9.35 -0.56 32.01
CA ILE A 391 9.48 0.35 30.88
C ILE A 391 10.60 1.35 31.17
N VAL A 392 11.54 1.47 30.24
CA VAL A 392 12.64 2.43 30.29
C VAL A 392 12.53 3.37 29.09
N ALA A 393 12.76 4.66 29.34
CA ALA A 393 12.86 5.65 28.28
C ALA A 393 14.25 6.29 28.30
N MET A 394 14.86 6.38 27.13
CA MET A 394 16.16 7.02 26.93
C MET A 394 16.03 8.10 25.88
N PHE A 395 16.71 9.22 26.07
CA PHE A 395 16.61 10.35 25.16
C PHE A 395 17.97 10.88 24.75
N SER A 396 18.00 11.47 23.57
CA SER A 396 19.15 12.20 23.04
C SER A 396 18.69 13.42 22.26
N ARG A 397 19.53 14.46 22.27
CA ARG A 397 19.29 15.66 21.46
C ARG A 397 19.64 15.35 20.01
N ILE A 398 18.73 15.69 19.09
CA ILE A 398 19.01 15.64 17.65
C ILE A 398 19.87 16.85 17.32
N LYS A 399 21.10 16.61 16.84
CA LYS A 399 21.95 17.68 16.30
C LYS A 399 21.46 17.98 14.89
N GLU A 400 21.07 19.22 14.60
CA GLU A 400 20.83 19.65 13.22
C GLU A 400 22.15 19.53 12.44
N LYS A 401 22.15 18.81 11.33
CA LYS A 401 23.32 18.77 10.44
C LYS A 401 23.40 20.12 9.75
N GLU A 402 24.50 20.85 9.97
CA GLU A 402 24.81 22.06 9.18
C GLU A 402 24.78 21.70 7.69
N THR A 403 23.85 22.28 6.95
CA THR A 403 23.60 21.99 5.53
C THR A 403 24.61 22.68 4.59
N GLU A 404 25.60 23.39 5.13
CA GLU A 404 26.65 24.08 4.36
C GLU A 404 28.02 23.52 4.69
N PHE A 405 28.39 22.40 4.06
CA PHE A 405 29.80 22.02 3.98
C PHE A 405 30.41 22.63 2.72
N PRO A 406 31.41 23.54 2.82
CA PRO A 406 32.21 23.87 1.65
C PRO A 406 32.89 22.59 1.14
N LEU A 407 32.90 22.42 -0.19
CA LEU A 407 33.34 21.24 -0.98
C LEU A 407 34.69 20.60 -0.59
N TRP A 408 35.47 21.20 0.31
CA TRP A 408 36.80 20.77 0.74
C TRP A 408 36.90 20.33 2.21
N LYS A 409 35.81 20.35 2.99
CA LYS A 409 35.81 19.80 4.37
C LYS A 409 35.43 18.33 4.37
N LEU A 410 36.37 17.46 4.74
CA LEU A 410 36.06 16.07 5.09
C LEU A 410 35.10 16.04 6.29
N PRO A 411 34.06 15.19 6.28
CA PRO A 411 33.14 15.06 7.41
C PRO A 411 33.94 14.65 8.64
N LYS A 412 33.86 15.48 9.70
CA LYS A 412 34.38 15.10 11.02
C LYS A 412 33.61 13.86 11.48
N GLN A 413 34.32 12.94 12.13
CA GLN A 413 33.73 11.79 12.80
C GLN A 413 32.57 12.28 13.69
N GLU A 414 31.34 11.88 13.37
CA GLU A 414 30.16 12.29 14.13
C GLU A 414 30.31 11.82 15.59
N GLU A 415 30.43 12.77 16.52
CA GLU A 415 30.37 12.46 17.95
C GLU A 415 29.02 11.82 18.26
N LYS A 416 29.06 10.59 18.80
CA LYS A 416 27.86 9.86 19.22
C LYS A 416 27.03 10.74 20.17
N PRO A 417 25.70 10.83 19.97
CA PRO A 417 24.86 11.66 20.82
C PRO A 417 24.89 11.15 22.27
N LYS A 418 25.02 12.08 23.23
CA LYS A 418 24.94 11.76 24.66
C LYS A 418 23.54 11.22 24.97
N LEU A 419 23.49 10.00 25.50
CA LEU A 419 22.25 9.30 25.84
C LEU A 419 21.94 9.50 27.33
N GLU A 420 20.73 9.95 27.65
CA GLU A 420 20.28 10.20 29.02
C GLU A 420 19.00 9.40 29.31
N GLN A 421 18.75 9.06 30.58
CA GLN A 421 17.61 8.24 30.98
C GLN A 421 16.51 9.09 31.63
N CYS A 422 15.26 8.84 31.29
CA CYS A 422 14.11 9.48 31.93
C CYS A 422 13.80 8.85 33.29
N HIS A 423 13.13 9.59 34.17
CA HIS A 423 12.69 9.10 35.47
C HIS A 423 11.27 8.52 35.38
N SER A 424 11.09 7.25 35.71
CA SER A 424 9.79 6.59 35.77
C SER A 424 9.20 6.67 37.18
N GLN A 425 7.97 7.16 37.30
CA GLN A 425 7.18 7.07 38.53
C GLN A 425 6.04 6.09 38.31
N ASP A 426 6.12 4.97 39.03
CA ASP A 426 5.02 4.01 39.08
C ASP A 426 3.96 4.54 40.04
N ASN A 427 2.84 4.98 39.48
CA ASN A 427 1.66 5.21 40.28
C ASN A 427 0.95 3.86 40.41
N ARG A 428 0.72 3.40 41.65
CA ARG A 428 -0.04 2.18 42.02
C ARG A 428 -1.43 2.04 41.36
N ALA A 429 -1.83 2.97 40.51
CA ALA A 429 -3.06 3.02 39.74
C ALA A 429 -2.79 2.86 38.23
N LYS A 430 -2.70 1.62 37.71
CA LYS A 430 -2.85 1.18 36.29
C LYS A 430 -2.09 1.95 35.18
N THR A 431 -1.30 2.97 35.51
CA THR A 431 -0.72 3.95 34.60
C THR A 431 0.72 4.24 35.04
N MET A 432 1.62 4.21 34.07
CA MET A 432 3.04 4.52 34.23
C MET A 432 3.31 5.91 33.67
N LYS A 433 3.86 6.80 34.50
CA LYS A 433 4.30 8.13 34.05
C LYS A 433 5.81 8.18 33.98
N ILE A 434 6.32 8.57 32.82
CA ILE A 434 7.75 8.71 32.56
C ILE A 434 8.05 10.18 32.30
N TYR A 435 8.96 10.74 33.09
CA TYR A 435 9.36 12.15 33.06
C TYR A 435 10.75 12.27 32.42
N CYS A 436 10.84 12.94 31.29
CA CYS A 436 12.10 13.26 30.62
C CYS A 436 12.39 14.75 30.79
N ASN A 437 13.44 15.09 31.54
CA ASN A 437 13.83 16.48 31.80
C ASN A 437 14.93 16.90 30.82
N PHE A 438 14.67 17.94 30.03
CA PHE A 438 15.61 18.46 29.05
C PHE A 438 16.35 19.68 29.60
N SER A 439 17.67 19.71 29.42
CA SER A 439 18.54 20.74 29.98
C SER A 439 18.63 22.00 29.12
N GLN A 440 18.35 21.91 27.81
CA GLN A 440 18.49 22.99 26.85
C GLN A 440 17.36 22.96 25.80
N PRO A 441 17.05 24.09 25.14
CA PRO A 441 16.15 24.11 23.99
C PRO A 441 16.68 23.27 22.80
N GLY A 442 15.77 22.70 22.01
CA GLY A 442 16.09 21.90 20.84
C GLY A 442 15.16 20.71 20.65
N ILE A 443 15.42 19.91 19.63
CA ILE A 443 14.65 18.69 19.36
C ILE A 443 15.32 17.49 20.04
N TYR A 444 14.53 16.72 20.77
CA TYR A 444 14.97 15.51 21.45
C TYR A 444 14.19 14.31 20.92
N GLN A 445 14.90 13.20 20.67
CA GLN A 445 14.28 11.91 20.43
C GLN A 445 14.25 11.11 21.73
N VAL A 446 13.10 10.53 22.06
CA VAL A 446 12.92 9.61 23.18
C VAL A 446 12.60 8.23 22.62
N ASN A 447 13.39 7.23 23.00
CA ASN A 447 13.18 5.82 22.65
C ASN A 447 12.67 5.07 23.89
N LEU A 448 11.61 4.28 23.70
CA LEU A 448 10.96 3.48 24.74
C LEU A 448 11.37 2.01 24.60
N PHE A 449 11.61 1.34 25.73
CA PHE A 449 11.98 -0.07 25.78
C PHE A 449 11.26 -0.80 26.92
N SER A 450 10.92 -2.08 26.73
CA SER A 450 10.55 -2.98 27.82
C SER A 450 11.74 -3.86 28.19
N MET A 451 11.91 -4.09 29.49
CA MET A 451 12.99 -4.90 30.03
C MET A 451 12.44 -5.94 31.00
N GLU A 452 12.82 -7.19 30.79
CA GLU A 452 12.60 -8.27 31.75
C GLU A 452 13.67 -8.23 32.84
N TYR A 453 13.25 -8.53 34.07
CA TYR A 453 14.15 -8.65 35.22
C TYR A 453 14.10 -10.08 35.75
N LYS A 454 15.28 -10.69 35.91
CA LYS A 454 15.45 -11.96 36.61
C LYS A 454 16.36 -11.73 37.80
N ASN A 455 15.90 -12.11 39.01
CA ASN A 455 16.67 -11.99 40.26
C ASN A 455 17.26 -10.59 40.49
N ASN A 456 16.45 -9.54 40.35
CA ASN A 456 16.85 -8.12 40.45
C ASN A 456 17.95 -7.66 39.46
N SER A 457 18.30 -8.48 38.47
CA SER A 457 19.20 -8.12 37.38
C SER A 457 18.42 -8.06 36.05
N PRO A 458 18.75 -7.11 35.15
CA PRO A 458 18.16 -7.09 33.81
C PRO A 458 18.54 -8.38 33.08
N SER A 459 17.55 -9.11 32.56
CA SER A 459 17.83 -10.24 31.69
C SER A 459 18.37 -9.75 30.33
N GLN A 460 19.11 -10.58 29.61
CA GLN A 460 19.56 -10.26 28.25
C GLN A 460 18.35 -10.10 27.32
N GLY A 461 17.99 -8.84 27.04
CA GLY A 461 16.94 -8.48 26.09
C GLY A 461 16.22 -7.20 26.46
N THR A 462 16.52 -6.12 25.73
CA THR A 462 15.69 -4.90 25.70
C THR A 462 14.80 -4.97 24.47
N ASN A 463 13.47 -4.88 24.62
CA ASN A 463 12.59 -4.87 23.47
C ASN A 463 12.17 -3.42 23.14
N PRO A 464 12.37 -2.95 21.90
CA PRO A 464 11.94 -1.61 21.52
C PRO A 464 10.41 -1.52 21.53
N LEU A 465 9.90 -0.49 22.19
CA LEU A 465 8.46 -0.21 22.30
C LEU A 465 8.03 0.94 21.39
N GLY A 466 8.89 1.91 21.12
CA GLY A 466 8.54 3.04 20.26
C GLY A 466 9.51 4.21 20.33
N LYS A 467 9.21 5.23 19.53
CA LYS A 467 9.98 6.48 19.45
C LYS A 467 9.03 7.67 19.48
N LEU A 468 9.48 8.74 20.14
CA LEU A 468 8.78 10.02 20.26
C LEU A 468 9.79 11.17 20.03
N LYS A 469 9.29 12.33 19.62
CA LYS A 469 10.04 13.58 19.49
C LYS A 469 9.45 14.67 20.37
N PHE A 470 10.31 15.46 20.97
CA PHE A 470 9.92 16.63 21.75
C PHE A 470 10.71 17.85 21.29
N GLN A 471 9.99 18.90 20.89
CA GLN A 471 10.56 20.21 20.62
C GLN A 471 10.55 21.01 21.93
N VAL A 472 11.72 21.24 22.50
CA VAL A 472 11.91 22.01 23.72
C VAL A 472 12.16 23.47 23.34
N ILE A 473 11.30 24.37 23.82
CA ILE A 473 11.39 25.81 23.54
C ILE A 473 11.77 26.60 24.80
N SER A 474 12.56 27.66 24.62
CA SER A 474 12.75 28.67 25.67
C SER A 474 11.76 29.83 25.45
N TYR A 475 10.86 30.09 26.39
CA TYR A 475 10.21 31.39 26.45
C TYR A 475 11.19 32.43 27.02
N PRO A 476 11.27 33.65 26.45
CA PRO A 476 12.00 34.72 27.11
C PRO A 476 11.36 34.98 28.47
N LEU A 477 12.18 34.97 29.53
CA LEU A 477 11.79 35.46 30.85
C LEU A 477 11.13 36.82 30.65
N LYS A 478 9.85 36.96 31.00
CA LYS A 478 9.23 38.28 31.18
C LYS A 478 10.13 39.05 32.15
N GLN A 479 10.89 40.02 31.65
CA GLN A 479 11.55 41.02 32.48
C GLN A 479 10.46 41.87 33.14
N SER A 480 9.90 41.39 34.24
CA SER A 480 9.16 42.22 35.17
C SER A 480 10.18 42.97 36.03
N LYS A 481 10.48 44.21 35.65
CA LYS A 481 10.70 45.38 36.53
C LYS A 481 11.28 46.52 35.69
N ILE A 482 10.39 47.27 35.03
CA ILE A 482 10.65 48.68 34.81
C ILE A 482 10.49 49.31 36.20
N ASN A 483 11.61 49.53 36.87
CA ASN A 483 11.67 50.44 38.01
C ASN A 483 11.41 51.86 37.46
N LEU A 484 10.18 52.35 37.63
CA LEU A 484 9.94 53.78 37.72
C LEU A 484 10.54 54.24 39.05
N ASN A 485 11.73 54.84 39.01
CA ASN A 485 12.22 55.70 40.09
C ASN A 485 13.29 56.67 39.55
N SER A 486 12.82 57.85 39.17
CA SER A 486 13.51 59.14 39.25
C SER A 486 12.38 60.16 39.33
N GLY A 487 12.06 60.80 40.46
CA GLY A 487 12.97 61.42 41.43
C GLY A 487 12.84 62.92 41.19
N GLY A 488 12.37 63.66 42.20
CA GLY A 488 12.00 65.08 42.12
C GLY A 488 13.16 66.04 41.97
#